data_AF-A0A6P4ISS5-F1
#
_entry.id   AF-A0A6P4ISS5-F1
#
_cell.length_a   1.000
_cell.length_b   1.000
_cell.length_c   1.000
_cell.angle_alpha   90.00
_cell.angle_beta   90.00
_cell.angle_gamma   90.00
#
_symmetry.space_group_name_H-M   'P 1'
#
loop_
_entity.id
_entity.type
_entity.pdbx_description
1 polymer ?
#
loop_
_entity_poly.entity_id
_entity_poly.type
_entity_poly.pdbx_seq_one_letter_code
_entity_poly.pdbx_strand_id
1 'polypeptide(L)'
;MSRGMAMGFARLINPGVVLHPELQQKIAVFEAMGAERSQLESDLGRLRRKQEETEDNLADALAEDEFQCNLHGQEYTGPGEEELQDILKRHLGGIIEKLAAKYERIIYLDGDIRKLKGTIEKAIAVANEESAAAASQ
;
A
#
# COMPACT_ATOMS: atom_id res chain seq x y z
N MET A 1 4.81 -6.48 10.78
CA MET A 1 5.63 -7.71 10.94
C MET A 1 6.09 -8.19 9.56
N SER A 2 7.35 -7.94 9.17
CA SER A 2 7.90 -8.24 7.83
C SER A 2 8.81 -9.49 7.79
N ARG A 3 8.76 -10.37 8.81
CA ARG A 3 9.71 -11.49 8.96
C ARG A 3 9.57 -12.61 7.91
N GLY A 4 8.50 -12.62 7.11
CA GLY A 4 8.24 -13.70 6.14
C GLY A 4 9.09 -13.64 4.87
N MET A 5 9.53 -12.45 4.44
CA MET A 5 10.19 -12.25 3.16
C MET A 5 11.68 -12.61 3.18
N ALA A 6 12.40 -12.20 4.23
CA ALA A 6 13.82 -12.53 4.44
C ALA A 6 14.09 -14.04 4.58
N MET A 7 13.18 -14.73 5.28
CA MET A 7 13.22 -16.18 5.48
C MET A 7 13.06 -16.96 4.17
N GLY A 8 12.50 -16.33 3.12
CA GLY A 8 12.37 -16.94 1.80
C GLY A 8 13.73 -17.14 1.13
N PHE A 9 14.59 -16.12 1.14
CA PHE A 9 15.90 -16.20 0.49
C PHE A 9 16.89 -17.08 1.25
N ALA A 10 16.83 -17.08 2.59
CA ALA A 10 17.70 -17.93 3.41
C ALA A 10 17.57 -19.42 3.07
N ARG A 11 16.38 -19.87 2.66
CA ARG A 11 16.12 -21.26 2.24
C ARG A 11 16.72 -21.62 0.87
N LEU A 12 17.04 -20.62 0.06
CA LEU A 12 17.62 -20.81 -1.27
C LEU A 12 19.15 -20.86 -1.23
N ILE A 13 19.78 -20.54 -0.10
CA ILE A 13 21.24 -20.47 0.02
C ILE A 13 21.76 -21.82 0.53
N ASN A 14 22.72 -22.41 -0.18
CA ASN A 14 23.32 -23.67 0.23
C ASN A 14 24.19 -23.49 1.50
N PRO A 15 24.30 -24.51 2.37
CA PRO A 15 25.18 -24.45 3.53
C PRO A 15 26.63 -24.14 3.13
N GLY A 16 27.28 -23.21 3.84
CA GLY A 16 28.67 -22.81 3.59
C GLY A 16 28.86 -21.72 2.54
N VAL A 17 27.80 -21.31 1.83
CA VAL A 17 27.85 -20.19 0.88
C VAL A 17 27.98 -18.87 1.63
N VAL A 18 29.00 -18.09 1.30
CA VAL A 18 29.18 -16.71 1.80
C VAL A 18 28.61 -15.75 0.75
N LEU A 19 27.54 -15.03 1.11
CA LEU A 19 26.95 -14.05 0.20
C LEU A 19 27.87 -12.85 -0.01
N HIS A 20 28.06 -12.47 -1.27
CA HIS A 20 28.74 -11.22 -1.61
C HIS A 20 28.02 -10.00 -1.01
N PRO A 21 28.73 -8.95 -0.55
CA PRO A 21 28.12 -7.76 0.05
C PRO A 21 27.02 -7.11 -0.80
N GLU A 22 27.17 -7.10 -2.12
CA GLU A 22 26.16 -6.57 -3.05
C GLU A 22 24.83 -7.34 -2.99
N LEU A 23 24.89 -8.66 -2.82
CA LEU A 23 23.69 -9.50 -2.71
C LEU A 23 23.01 -9.27 -1.35
N GLN A 24 23.80 -9.13 -0.27
CA GLN A 24 23.28 -8.75 1.04
C GLN A 24 22.57 -7.39 0.99
N GLN A 25 23.15 -6.40 0.30
CA GLN A 25 22.53 -5.09 0.11
C GLN A 25 21.21 -5.17 -0.66
N LYS A 26 21.14 -5.97 -1.73
CA LYS A 26 19.89 -6.18 -2.49
C LYS A 26 18.79 -6.80 -1.62
N ILE A 27 19.15 -7.77 -0.77
CA ILE A 27 18.20 -8.38 0.19
C ILE A 27 17.70 -7.33 1.19
N ALA A 28 18.59 -6.50 1.74
CA ALA A 28 18.20 -5.42 2.65
C ALA A 28 17.27 -4.40 2.00
N VAL A 29 17.53 -4.00 0.75
CA VAL A 29 16.65 -3.12 -0.04
C VAL A 29 15.29 -3.78 -0.25
N PHE A 30 15.26 -5.06 -0.60
CA PHE A 30 14.00 -5.81 -0.77
C PHE A 30 13.16 -5.82 0.51
N GLU A 31 13.78 -6.03 1.67
CA GLU A 31 13.10 -5.98 2.96
C GLU A 31 12.55 -4.60 3.28
N ALA A 32 13.32 -3.54 3.00
CA ALA A 32 12.89 -2.16 3.18
C ALA A 32 11.68 -1.84 2.30
N MET A 33 11.67 -2.27 1.04
CA MET A 33 10.53 -2.12 0.13
C MET A 33 9.31 -2.90 0.61
N GLY A 34 9.50 -4.11 1.13
CA GLY A 34 8.42 -4.88 1.76
C GLY A 34 7.81 -4.16 2.96
N ALA A 35 8.65 -3.54 3.79
CA ALA A 35 8.18 -2.73 4.92
C ALA A 35 7.43 -1.47 4.46
N GLU A 36 7.92 -0.77 3.44
CA GLU A 36 7.22 0.37 2.82
C GLU A 36 5.85 -0.04 2.31
N ARG A 37 5.76 -1.16 1.58
CA ARG A 37 4.49 -1.71 1.07
C ARG A 37 3.48 -1.96 2.20
N SER A 38 3.91 -2.63 3.27
CA SER A 38 3.04 -2.88 4.43
C SER A 38 2.58 -1.58 5.12
N GLN A 39 3.45 -0.56 5.17
CA GLN A 39 3.07 0.75 5.71
C GLN A 39 2.03 1.43 4.82
N LEU A 40 2.17 1.34 3.49
CA LEU A 40 1.19 1.87 2.54
C LEU A 40 -0.17 1.19 2.67
N GLU A 41 -0.21 -0.13 2.88
CA GLU A 41 -1.45 -0.87 3.13
C GLU A 41 -2.14 -0.40 4.43
N SER A 42 -1.37 -0.19 5.50
CA SER A 42 -1.91 0.34 6.76
C SER A 42 -2.48 1.75 6.60
N ASP A 43 -1.77 2.61 5.88
CA ASP A 43 -2.20 3.96 5.57
C ASP A 43 -3.47 3.99 4.70
N LEU A 44 -3.58 3.10 3.71
CA LEU A 44 -4.79 2.95 2.91
C LEU A 44 -5.99 2.57 3.78
N GLY A 45 -5.82 1.59 4.68
CA GLY A 45 -6.89 1.20 5.61
C GLY A 45 -7.35 2.36 6.51
N ARG A 46 -6.42 3.22 6.94
CA ARG A 46 -6.77 4.44 7.70
C ARG A 46 -7.51 5.46 6.83
N LEU A 47 -7.07 5.70 5.59
CA LEU A 47 -7.72 6.64 4.69
C LEU A 47 -9.11 6.18 4.26
N ARG A 48 -9.32 4.87 4.04
CA ARG A 48 -10.64 4.32 3.71
C ARG A 48 -11.62 4.46 4.87
N ARG A 49 -11.20 4.21 6.11
CA ARG A 49 -12.03 4.50 7.29
C ARG A 49 -12.37 5.98 7.39
N LYS A 50 -11.39 6.86 7.16
CA LYS A 50 -11.66 8.30 7.15
C LYS A 50 -12.64 8.72 6.05
N GLN A 51 -12.56 8.09 4.87
CA GLN A 51 -13.51 8.31 3.78
C GLN A 51 -14.92 7.94 4.23
N GLU A 52 -15.10 6.72 4.73
CA GLU A 52 -16.36 6.18 5.24
C GLU A 52 -16.94 7.09 6.34
N GLU A 53 -16.14 7.44 7.36
CA GLU A 53 -16.54 8.38 8.41
C GLU A 53 -16.96 9.75 7.83
N THR A 54 -16.31 10.24 6.78
CA THR A 54 -16.66 11.53 6.16
C THR A 54 -17.97 11.42 5.37
N GLU A 55 -18.19 10.31 4.68
CA GLU A 55 -19.42 10.03 3.93
C GLU A 55 -20.62 9.89 4.88
N ASP A 56 -20.47 9.16 5.98
CA ASP A 56 -21.50 9.01 7.02
C ASP A 56 -21.88 10.37 7.63
N ASN A 57 -20.88 11.17 8.03
CA ASN A 57 -21.14 12.49 8.60
C ASN A 57 -21.84 13.44 7.62
N LEU A 58 -21.54 13.34 6.31
CA LEU A 58 -22.22 14.13 5.29
C LEU A 58 -23.67 13.68 5.10
N ALA A 59 -23.91 12.37 5.10
CA ALA A 59 -25.26 11.83 5.01
C ALA A 59 -26.11 12.24 6.22
N ASP A 60 -25.56 12.15 7.43
CA ASP A 60 -26.22 12.57 8.67
C ASP A 60 -26.54 14.07 8.66
N ALA A 61 -25.61 14.92 8.20
CA ALA A 61 -25.83 16.36 8.11
C ALA A 61 -26.97 16.71 7.14
N LEU A 62 -27.03 16.06 5.97
CA LEU A 62 -28.11 16.27 5.00
C LEU A 62 -29.46 15.76 5.51
N ALA A 63 -29.47 14.64 6.23
CA ALA A 63 -30.68 14.10 6.83
C ALA A 63 -31.20 14.98 7.98
N GLU A 64 -30.31 15.55 8.79
CA GLU A 64 -30.66 16.51 9.84
C GLU A 64 -31.25 17.79 9.25
N ASP A 65 -30.65 18.34 8.18
CA ASP A 65 -31.19 19.52 7.49
C ASP A 65 -32.62 19.27 6.96
N GLU A 66 -32.85 18.12 6.33
CA GLU A 66 -34.18 17.69 5.89
C GLU A 66 -35.16 17.59 7.08
N PHE A 67 -34.73 16.93 8.16
CA PHE A 67 -35.53 16.77 9.37
C PHE A 67 -35.91 18.12 9.98
N GLN A 68 -34.97 19.06 10.05
CA GLN A 68 -35.22 20.41 10.56
C GLN A 68 -36.20 21.19 9.68
N CYS A 69 -36.06 21.14 8.35
CA CYS A 69 -37.05 21.76 7.45
C CYS A 69 -38.45 21.20 7.70
N ASN A 70 -38.57 19.87 7.79
CA ASN A 70 -39.83 19.18 8.04
C ASN A 70 -40.45 19.59 9.40
N LEU A 71 -39.65 19.70 10.46
CA LEU A 71 -40.13 20.15 11.78
C LEU A 71 -40.71 21.57 11.75
N HIS A 72 -40.15 22.45 10.92
CA HIS A 72 -40.59 23.84 10.79
C HIS A 72 -41.67 24.02 9.71
N GLY A 73 -42.15 22.94 9.09
CA GLY A 73 -43.13 22.97 8.01
C GLY A 73 -42.61 23.65 6.73
N GLN A 74 -41.28 23.67 6.56
CA GLN A 74 -40.61 24.19 5.37
C GLN A 74 -40.41 23.06 4.35
N GLU A 75 -40.55 23.37 3.07
CA GLU A 75 -40.25 22.44 1.99
C GLU A 75 -38.72 22.28 1.87
N TYR A 76 -38.22 21.07 2.10
CA TYR A 76 -36.81 20.75 1.87
C TYR A 76 -36.57 20.51 0.38
N THR A 77 -35.68 21.29 -0.21
CA THR A 77 -35.30 21.17 -1.62
C THR A 77 -33.98 20.44 -1.84
N GLY A 78 -33.24 20.16 -0.76
CA GLY A 78 -31.92 19.52 -0.81
C GLY A 78 -30.88 20.28 -1.63
N PRO A 79 -29.61 19.84 -1.59
CA PRO A 79 -28.61 20.35 -2.50
C PRO A 79 -28.91 19.90 -3.94
N GLY A 80 -28.78 20.82 -4.89
CA GLY A 80 -28.79 20.47 -6.31
C GLY A 80 -27.60 19.57 -6.70
N GLU A 81 -27.61 19.01 -7.91
CA GLU A 81 -26.52 18.11 -8.36
C GLU A 81 -25.14 18.81 -8.34
N GLU A 82 -25.06 20.04 -8.83
CA GLU A 82 -23.80 20.82 -8.83
C GLU A 82 -23.33 21.13 -7.39
N GLU A 83 -24.25 21.49 -6.50
CA GLU A 83 -23.95 21.77 -5.10
C GLU A 83 -23.47 20.52 -4.37
N LEU A 84 -24.12 19.38 -4.63
CA LEU A 84 -23.72 18.09 -4.07
C LEU A 84 -22.33 17.68 -4.56
N GLN A 85 -22.03 17.84 -5.85
CA GLN A 85 -20.69 17.59 -6.38
C GLN A 85 -19.65 18.49 -5.71
N ASP A 86 -19.97 19.76 -5.48
CA ASP A 86 -19.10 20.71 -4.80
C ASP A 86 -18.85 20.32 -3.33
N ILE A 87 -19.89 19.89 -2.61
CA ILE A 87 -19.78 19.38 -1.24
C ILE A 87 -18.88 18.15 -1.22
N LEU A 88 -19.15 17.15 -2.07
CA LEU A 88 -18.34 15.93 -2.14
C LEU A 88 -16.88 16.24 -2.49
N LYS A 89 -16.64 17.15 -3.45
CA LYS A 89 -15.28 17.55 -3.84
C LYS A 89 -14.54 18.24 -2.69
N ARG A 90 -15.20 19.12 -1.94
CA ARG A 90 -14.60 19.84 -0.80
C ARG A 90 -14.24 18.90 0.34
N HIS A 91 -15.10 17.92 0.63
CA HIS A 91 -14.95 17.06 1.81
C HIS A 91 -14.16 15.76 1.52
N LEU A 92 -14.36 15.15 0.35
CA LEU A 92 -13.73 13.88 -0.02
C LEU A 92 -12.57 14.03 -0.99
N GLY A 93 -12.46 15.13 -1.74
CA GLY A 93 -11.45 15.30 -2.80
C GLY A 93 -10.02 15.05 -2.32
N GLY A 94 -9.63 15.67 -1.21
CA GLY A 94 -8.28 15.47 -0.64
C GLY A 94 -8.05 14.06 -0.07
N ILE A 95 -9.10 13.33 0.31
CA ILE A 95 -9.00 11.92 0.73
C ILE A 95 -8.81 11.03 -0.50
N ILE A 96 -9.60 11.25 -1.55
CA ILE A 96 -9.55 10.52 -2.81
C ILE A 96 -8.18 10.69 -3.49
N GLU A 97 -7.65 11.91 -3.55
CA GLU A 97 -6.31 12.17 -4.10
C GLU A 97 -5.22 11.41 -3.34
N LYS A 98 -5.27 11.40 -2.01
CA LYS A 98 -4.32 10.65 -1.17
C LYS A 98 -4.44 9.15 -1.36
N LEU A 99 -5.66 8.64 -1.50
CA LEU A 99 -5.91 7.23 -1.81
C LEU A 99 -5.31 6.88 -3.17
N ALA A 100 -5.60 7.66 -4.21
CA ALA A 100 -5.10 7.45 -5.56
C ALA A 100 -3.56 7.40 -5.59
N ALA A 101 -2.90 8.40 -4.99
CA ALA A 101 -1.44 8.44 -4.93
C ALA A 101 -0.82 7.22 -4.21
N LYS A 102 -1.47 6.71 -3.16
CA LYS A 102 -0.99 5.52 -2.45
C LYS A 102 -1.20 4.23 -3.24
N TYR A 103 -2.36 4.08 -3.90
CA TYR A 103 -2.59 2.93 -4.79
C TYR A 103 -1.59 2.90 -5.94
N GLU A 104 -1.35 4.05 -6.57
CA GLU A 104 -0.35 4.20 -7.62
C GLU A 104 1.04 3.80 -7.11
N ARG A 105 1.46 4.30 -5.94
CA ARG A 105 2.74 3.94 -5.33
C ARG A 105 2.86 2.43 -5.08
N ILE A 106 1.79 1.78 -4.59
CA ILE A 106 1.79 0.33 -4.37
C ILE A 106 1.99 -0.44 -5.68
N ILE A 107 1.31 -0.04 -6.76
CA ILE A 107 1.43 -0.71 -8.06
C ILE A 107 2.88 -0.66 -8.56
N TYR A 108 3.51 0.51 -8.50
CA TYR A 108 4.92 0.65 -8.89
C TYR A 108 5.85 -0.14 -7.97
N LEU A 109 5.64 -0.04 -6.66
CA LEU A 109 6.45 -0.73 -5.66
C LEU A 109 6.37 -2.27 -5.81
N ASP A 110 5.18 -2.82 -6.05
CA ASP A 110 4.98 -4.25 -6.31
C ASP A 110 5.68 -4.71 -7.60
N GLY A 111 5.76 -3.84 -8.61
CA GLY A 111 6.54 -4.08 -9.81
C GLY A 111 8.04 -4.19 -9.51
N ASP A 112 8.58 -3.24 -8.75
CA ASP A 112 10.01 -3.21 -8.42
C ASP A 112 10.41 -4.32 -7.44
N ILE A 113 9.58 -4.62 -6.44
CA ILE A 113 9.74 -5.76 -5.53
C ILE A 113 9.86 -7.06 -6.33
N ARG A 114 8.98 -7.29 -7.32
CA ARG A 114 9.04 -8.49 -8.17
C ARG A 114 10.32 -8.59 -8.98
N LYS A 115 10.76 -7.48 -9.58
CA LYS A 115 12.03 -7.44 -10.35
C LYS A 115 13.24 -7.69 -9.47
N LEU A 116 13.30 -7.05 -8.30
CA LEU A 116 14.38 -7.20 -7.35
C LEU A 116 14.46 -8.62 -6.80
N LYS A 117 13.31 -9.22 -6.46
CA LYS A 117 13.22 -10.64 -6.07
C LYS A 117 13.86 -11.55 -7.10
N GLY A 118 13.46 -11.42 -8.37
CA GLY A 118 14.02 -12.25 -9.44
C GLY A 118 15.53 -12.05 -9.64
N THR A 119 16.04 -10.85 -9.35
CA THR A 119 17.48 -10.56 -9.40
C THR A 119 18.23 -11.22 -8.23
N ILE A 120 17.66 -11.18 -7.03
CA ILE A 120 18.21 -11.83 -5.83
C ILE A 120 18.23 -13.36 -6.03
N GLU A 121 17.13 -13.96 -6.48
CA GLU A 121 17.03 -15.42 -6.69
C GLU A 121 18.09 -15.91 -7.69
N LYS A 122 18.29 -15.18 -8.80
CA LYS A 122 19.35 -15.49 -9.77
C LYS A 122 20.75 -15.37 -9.17
N ALA A 123 21.01 -14.33 -8.38
CA ALA A 123 22.31 -14.13 -7.75
C ALA A 123 22.62 -15.20 -6.70
N ILE A 124 21.60 -15.67 -5.95
CA ILE A 124 21.75 -16.80 -5.03
C ILE A 124 22.08 -18.09 -5.79
N ALA A 125 21.40 -18.35 -6.91
CA ALA A 125 21.68 -19.52 -7.74
C ALA A 125 23.15 -19.55 -8.23
N VAL A 126 23.65 -18.42 -8.73
CA VAL A 126 25.06 -18.28 -9.14
C VAL A 126 26.01 -18.52 -7.95
N ALA A 127 25.77 -17.90 -6.80
CA ALA A 127 26.63 -18.07 -5.62
C ALA A 127 26.65 -19.52 -5.10
N ASN A 128 25.53 -20.23 -5.21
CA ASN A 128 25.43 -21.65 -4.88
C ASN A 128 26.24 -22.52 -5.86
N GLU A 129 26.16 -22.25 -7.16
CA GLU A 129 26.91 -22.97 -8.20
C GLU A 129 28.42 -22.77 -8.03
N GLU A 130 28.86 -21.53 -7.80
CA GLU A 130 30.27 -21.20 -7.55
C GLU A 130 30.81 -21.92 -6.31
N SER A 131 30.03 -21.95 -5.23
CA SER A 131 30.44 -22.64 -4.00
C SER A 131 30.46 -24.16 -4.16
N ALA A 132 29.51 -24.73 -4.92
CA ALA A 132 29.49 -26.17 -5.21
C ALA A 132 30.68 -26.58 -6.10
N ALA A 133 31.04 -25.75 -7.09
CA ALA A 133 32.22 -25.95 -7.93
C ALA A 133 33.51 -25.86 -7.12
N ALA A 134 33.63 -24.88 -6.21
CA ALA A 134 34.78 -24.73 -5.32
C ALA A 134 34.93 -25.90 -4.33
N ALA A 135 33.81 -26.46 -3.84
CA ALA A 135 33.83 -27.62 -2.93
C ALA A 135 34.14 -28.97 -3.63
N SER A 136 34.11 -29.01 -4.96
CA SER A 136 34.39 -30.21 -5.77
C SER A 136 35.82 -30.28 -6.33
N GLN A 137 36.66 -29.28 -6.01
CA GLN A 137 38.10 -29.22 -6.31
C GLN A 137 38.93 -29.61 -5.09
#